data_AF-A0A3C1YCL4-F1
#
_entry.id   AF-A0A3C1YCL4-F1
#
_cell.length_a   1.000
_cell.length_b   1.000
_cell.length_c   1.000
_cell.angle_alpha   90.00
_cell.angle_beta   90.00
_cell.angle_gamma   90.00
#
_symmetry.space_group_name_H-M   'P 1'
#
loop_
_entity.id
_entity.type
_entity.pdbx_description
1 polymer ?
#
loop_
_entity_poly.entity_id
_entity_poly.type
_entity_poly.pdbx_seq_one_letter_code
_entity_poly.pdbx_strand_id
1 'polypeptide(L)'
;QKTSKGFIYEGGLLFGVLVDGKTFDIYGYEDDQKNDFHKFDIGAKLAAGVKLKPQLSMFWELSNSIPFFPIQDHPGGTTYGLNKGKYNSILSFSFRYLFSE
;
A
#
# COMPACT_ATOMS: atom_id res chain seq x y z
N GLN A 1 -10.91 -8.38 12.63
CA GLN A 1 -11.10 -7.09 13.32
C GLN A 1 -11.18 -7.35 14.81
N LYS A 2 -10.30 -6.76 15.63
CA LYS A 2 -10.33 -6.91 17.09
C LYS A 2 -10.66 -5.55 17.70
N THR A 3 -11.65 -5.51 18.60
CA THR A 3 -12.09 -4.27 19.26
C THR A 3 -11.68 -4.31 20.72
N SER A 4 -11.01 -3.26 21.20
CA SER A 4 -10.65 -3.06 22.61
C SER A 4 -10.90 -1.61 22.96
N LYS A 5 -11.78 -1.34 23.94
CA LYS A 5 -12.02 -0.01 24.53
C LYS A 5 -12.07 1.16 23.52
N GLY A 6 -12.83 1.02 22.43
CA GLY A 6 -13.03 2.07 21.42
C GLY A 6 -12.01 2.11 20.28
N PHE A 7 -10.90 1.37 20.40
CA PHE A 7 -9.93 1.16 19.33
C PHE A 7 -10.26 -0.08 18.51
N ILE A 8 -10.03 0.05 17.20
CA ILE A 8 -10.24 -0.99 16.20
C ILE A 8 -8.89 -1.28 15.55
N TYR A 9 -8.49 -2.54 15.48
CA TYR A 9 -7.31 -2.94 14.74
C TYR A 9 -7.69 -3.86 13.58
N GLU A 10 -7.11 -3.58 12.43
CA GLU A 10 -7.26 -4.34 11.21
C GLU A 10 -5.88 -4.66 10.66
N GLY A 11 -5.70 -5.89 10.21
CA GLY A 11 -4.51 -6.34 9.52
C GLY A 11 -4.93 -7.29 8.43
N GLY A 12 -4.20 -7.31 7.33
CA GLY A 12 -4.55 -8.17 6.21
C GLY A 12 -3.54 -8.11 5.08
N LEU A 13 -3.75 -8.99 4.11
CA LEU A 13 -3.04 -8.96 2.84
C LEU A 13 -3.79 -8.07 1.85
N LEU A 14 -3.04 -7.48 0.92
CA LEU A 14 -3.53 -6.67 -0.17
C LEU A 14 -3.10 -7.30 -1.49
N PHE A 15 -3.95 -7.14 -2.49
CA PHE A 15 -3.65 -7.49 -3.86
C PHE A 15 -3.98 -6.29 -4.74
N GLY A 16 -2.97 -5.76 -5.43
CA GLY A 16 -3.06 -4.62 -6.31
C GLY A 16 -2.80 -5.01 -7.77
N VAL A 17 -3.43 -4.29 -8.69
CA VAL A 17 -3.17 -4.41 -10.14
C VAL A 17 -2.72 -3.04 -10.64
N LEU A 18 -1.60 -2.99 -11.35
CA LEU A 18 -1.10 -1.77 -11.98
C LEU A 18 -1.96 -1.43 -13.19
N VAL A 19 -2.61 -0.26 -13.17
CA VAL A 19 -3.42 0.25 -14.29
C VAL A 19 -2.58 1.07 -15.26
N ASP A 20 -1.70 1.92 -14.75
CA ASP A 20 -0.75 2.73 -15.51
C ASP A 20 0.51 2.94 -14.66
N GLY A 21 1.69 2.93 -15.29
CA GLY A 21 2.99 3.02 -14.62
C GLY A 21 3.88 3.98 -15.39
N LYS A 22 4.29 5.08 -14.76
CA LYS A 22 5.14 6.12 -15.34
C LYS A 22 6.21 6.52 -14.33
N THR A 23 7.46 6.58 -14.78
CA THR A 23 8.58 7.11 -14.00
C THR A 23 8.88 8.52 -14.48
N PHE A 24 9.08 9.43 -13.53
CA PHE A 24 9.57 10.78 -13.78
C PHE A 24 10.90 10.94 -13.08
N ASP A 25 11.91 11.41 -13.79
CA ASP A 25 13.20 11.83 -13.24
C ASP A 25 13.33 13.36 -13.29
N ILE A 26 14.39 13.91 -12.69
CA ILE A 26 14.67 15.35 -12.63
C ILE A 26 14.79 16.02 -14.00
N TYR A 27 14.98 15.25 -15.08
CA TYR A 27 15.04 15.73 -16.47
C TYR A 27 13.73 15.58 -17.25
N GLY A 28 12.67 15.04 -16.64
CA GLY A 28 11.35 14.87 -17.26
C GLY A 28 10.86 13.43 -17.23
N TYR A 29 9.95 13.10 -18.16
CA TYR A 29 9.48 11.74 -18.34
C TYR A 29 10.62 10.85 -18.83
N GLU A 30 10.93 9.81 -18.06
CA GLU A 30 11.92 8.81 -18.44
C GLU A 30 11.19 7.80 -19.34
N ASP A 31 11.39 7.90 -20.65
CA ASP A 31 10.85 6.94 -21.63
C ASP A 31 11.70 5.67 -21.63
N ASP A 32 11.64 4.95 -20.52
CA ASP A 32 12.21 3.61 -20.44
C ASP A 32 11.32 2.70 -21.29
N GLN A 33 11.79 2.35 -22.49
CA GLN A 33 11.15 1.40 -23.42
C GLN A 33 10.90 -0.02 -22.85
N LYS A 34 11.04 -0.22 -21.54
CA LYS A 34 10.36 -1.28 -20.81
C LYS A 34 9.76 -0.69 -19.54
N ASN A 35 8.42 -0.71 -19.48
CA ASN A 35 7.69 -0.59 -18.24
C ASN A 35 8.03 -1.83 -17.38
N ASP A 36 9.17 -1.79 -16.67
CA ASP A 36 9.67 -2.88 -15.80
C ASP A 36 8.89 -2.98 -14.48
N PHE A 37 7.74 -2.32 -14.40
CA PHE A 37 6.83 -2.48 -13.28
C PHE A 37 6.08 -3.81 -13.37
N HIS A 38 5.98 -4.49 -12.25
CA HIS A 38 5.14 -5.68 -12.14
C HIS A 38 3.66 -5.28 -12.22
N LYS A 39 2.89 -6.01 -13.04
CA LYS A 39 1.45 -5.80 -13.17
C LYS A 39 0.66 -6.08 -11.89
N PHE A 40 1.22 -6.90 -11.01
CA PHE A 40 0.58 -7.35 -9.78
C PHE A 40 1.45 -6.97 -8.59
N ASP A 41 0.80 -6.50 -7.53
CA ASP A 41 1.41 -6.15 -6.26
C ASP A 41 0.75 -6.97 -5.15
N ILE A 42 1.55 -7.60 -4.30
CA ILE A 42 1.09 -8.30 -3.11
C ILE A 42 1.63 -7.55 -1.93
N GLY A 43 0.72 -6.99 -1.14
CA GLY A 43 1.05 -6.18 0.02
C GLY A 43 0.51 -6.76 1.31
N ALA A 44 0.93 -6.15 2.41
CA ALA A 44 0.30 -6.29 3.71
C ALA A 44 -0.15 -4.91 4.18
N LYS A 45 -1.22 -4.89 4.96
CA LYS A 45 -1.70 -3.70 5.64
C LYS A 45 -1.89 -3.91 7.12
N LEU A 46 -1.71 -2.82 7.84
CA LEU A 46 -2.04 -2.66 9.24
C LEU A 46 -2.78 -1.34 9.39
N ALA A 47 -3.96 -1.39 10.00
CA ALA A 47 -4.75 -0.21 10.29
C ALA A 47 -5.15 -0.18 11.76
N ALA A 48 -5.11 1.02 12.31
CA ALA A 48 -5.67 1.34 13.61
C ALA A 48 -6.82 2.34 13.38
N GLY A 49 -7.91 2.16 14.10
CA GLY A 49 -9.06 3.03 14.00
C GLY A 49 -9.65 3.35 15.36
N VAL A 50 -10.41 4.43 15.39
CA VAL A 50 -11.15 4.89 16.57
C VAL A 50 -12.60 5.14 16.18
N LYS A 51 -13.53 4.71 17.04
CA LYS A 51 -14.95 5.07 16.90
C LYS A 51 -15.14 6.52 17.35
N LEU A 52 -15.61 7.37 16.44
CA LEU A 52 -15.94 8.78 16.73
C LEU A 52 -17.41 8.93 17.15
N LYS A 53 -18.30 8.19 16.50
CA LYS A 53 -19.73 8.05 16.82
C LYS A 53 -20.15 6.59 16.64
N PRO A 54 -21.33 6.16 17.10
CA PRO A 54 -21.79 4.78 16.91
C PRO A 54 -21.71 4.28 15.46
N GLN A 55 -21.95 5.17 14.49
CA GLN A 55 -21.92 4.87 13.05
C GLN A 55 -20.69 5.41 12.32
N LEU A 56 -19.81 6.18 12.98
CA LEU A 56 -18.67 6.84 12.32
C LEU A 56 -17.36 6.41 12.98
N SER A 57 -16.45 5.90 12.17
CA SER A 57 -15.09 5.52 12.60
C SER A 57 -14.05 6.21 11.74
N MET A 58 -12.92 6.56 12.34
CA MET A 58 -11.74 7.06 11.64
C MET A 58 -10.65 5.99 11.68
N PHE A 59 -9.91 5.83 10.59
CA PHE A 59 -8.84 4.85 10.44
C PHE A 59 -7.57 5.49 9.89
N TRP A 60 -6.46 5.03 10.44
CA TRP A 60 -5.09 5.21 9.96
C TRP A 60 -4.63 3.86 9.43
N GLU A 61 -4.36 3.77 8.13
CA GLU A 61 -3.93 2.55 7.47
C GLU A 61 -2.52 2.74 6.90
N LEU A 62 -1.62 1.83 7.27
CA LEU A 62 -0.30 1.67 6.69
C LEU A 62 -0.32 0.41 5.83
N SER A 63 0.07 0.52 4.57
CA SER A 63 0.27 -0.63 3.71
C SER A 63 1.61 -0.59 3.01
N ASN A 64 2.18 -1.77 2.79
CA ASN A 64 3.40 -1.91 2.03
C ASN A 64 3.36 -3.18 1.17
N SER A 65 3.95 -3.13 -0.02
CA SER A 65 4.28 -4.33 -0.78
C SER A 65 5.15 -5.26 0.06
N ILE A 66 4.92 -6.57 -0.06
CA ILE A 66 5.71 -7.57 0.67
C ILE A 66 7.13 -7.54 0.11
N PRO A 67 8.18 -7.62 0.95
CA PRO A 67 9.57 -7.52 0.50
C PRO A 67 10.01 -8.51 -0.58
N PHE A 68 9.29 -9.63 -0.75
CA PHE A 68 9.56 -10.64 -1.77
C PHE A 68 8.98 -10.30 -3.15
N PHE A 69 8.06 -9.33 -3.24
CA PHE A 69 7.37 -8.93 -4.46
C PHE A 69 7.50 -7.41 -4.64
N PRO A 70 8.67 -6.92 -5.11
CA PRO A 70 8.82 -5.51 -5.44
C PRO A 70 7.85 -5.13 -6.58
N ILE A 71 7.43 -3.87 -6.62
CA ILE A 71 6.63 -3.34 -7.73
C ILE A 71 7.47 -3.02 -8.97
N GLN A 72 8.78 -2.87 -8.77
CA GLN A 72 9.79 -2.67 -9.82
C GLN A 72 11.14 -3.13 -9.27
N ASP A 73 11.89 -3.95 -10.00
CA ASP A 73 13.23 -4.36 -9.61
C ASP A 73 14.24 -3.19 -9.64
N HIS A 74 15.39 -3.33 -8.95
CA HIS A 74 16.44 -2.31 -9.01
C HIS A 74 17.03 -2.18 -10.42
N PRO A 75 17.27 -0.95 -10.91
CA PRO A 75 18.05 -0.73 -12.13
C PRO A 75 19.44 -1.37 -11.97
N GLY A 76 19.75 -2.38 -12.79
CA GLY A 76 21.00 -3.13 -12.71
C GLY A 76 20.99 -4.39 -11.84
N GLY A 77 19.83 -4.83 -11.32
CA GLY A 77 19.64 -6.16 -10.72
C GLY A 77 20.39 -6.41 -9.40
N THR A 78 20.99 -5.38 -8.82
CA THR A 78 21.70 -5.50 -7.54
C THR A 78 20.71 -5.50 -6.39
N THR A 79 20.63 -6.60 -5.64
CA THR A 79 19.71 -6.75 -4.49
C THR A 79 20.49 -6.98 -3.20
N TYR A 80 20.07 -6.37 -2.09
CA TYR A 80 20.65 -6.61 -0.77
C TYR A 80 19.57 -7.09 0.22
N GLY A 81 19.55 -8.40 0.50
CA GLY A 81 18.59 -9.01 1.41
C GLY A 81 17.14 -8.83 0.97
N LEU A 82 16.36 -8.12 1.79
CA LEU A 82 14.95 -7.79 1.52
C LEU A 82 14.77 -6.54 0.65
N ASN A 83 15.86 -5.83 0.32
CA ASN A 83 15.81 -4.70 -0.60
C ASN A 83 16.09 -5.20 -2.02
N LYS A 84 15.03 -5.61 -2.71
CA LYS A 84 15.11 -6.17 -4.07
C LYS A 84 14.69 -5.18 -5.16
N GLY A 85 14.06 -4.08 -4.78
CA GLY A 85 13.60 -3.08 -5.73
C GLY A 85 12.83 -1.96 -5.05
N LYS A 86 11.91 -1.35 -5.80
CA LYS A 86 10.93 -0.39 -5.30
C LYS A 86 9.71 -1.13 -4.75
N TYR A 87 9.10 -0.58 -3.70
CA TYR A 87 7.93 -1.12 -3.02
C TYR A 87 6.85 -0.03 -2.93
N ASN A 88 5.58 -0.44 -2.94
CA ASN A 88 4.47 0.47 -2.80
C ASN A 88 4.13 0.69 -1.32
N SER A 89 4.56 1.81 -0.75
CA SER A 89 4.25 2.20 0.62
C SER A 89 3.16 3.27 0.64
N ILE A 90 2.03 3.00 1.28
CA ILE A 90 0.89 3.90 1.36
C ILE A 90 0.54 4.16 2.82
N LEU A 91 0.39 5.43 3.17
CA LEU A 91 -0.24 5.87 4.41
C LEU A 91 -1.58 6.50 4.05
N SER A 92 -2.67 5.94 4.56
CA SER A 92 -4.04 6.36 4.26
C SER A 92 -4.79 6.76 5.53
N PHE A 93 -5.55 7.84 5.42
CA PHE A 93 -6.45 8.34 6.46
C PHE A 93 -7.87 8.28 5.90
N SER A 94 -8.77 7.55 6.58
CA SER A 94 -10.14 7.35 6.08
C SER A 94 -11.19 7.51 7.17
N PHE A 95 -12.35 8.03 6.77
CA PHE A 95 -13.57 7.98 7.57
C PHE A 95 -14.49 6.90 7.00
N ARG A 96 -15.01 6.04 7.88
CA ARG A 96 -15.90 4.95 7.52
C ARG A 96 -17.23 5.15 8.24
N TYR A 97 -18.30 5.30 7.47
CA TYR A 97 -19.66 5.45 7.98
C TYR A 97 -20.43 4.15 7.75
N LEU A 98 -21.06 3.62 8.80
CA LEU A 98 -21.93 2.45 8.73
C LEU A 98 -23.38 2.94 8.64
N PHE A 99 -24.00 2.73 7.47
CA PHE A 99 -25.43 2.91 7.31
C PHE A 99 -26.16 1.78 8.04
N SER A 100 -27.02 2.13 9.00
CA SER A 100 -28.02 1.23 9.57
C SER A 100 -29.38 1.70 9.09
N GLU A 101 -30.15 0.76 8.55
CA GLU A 101 -31.60 0.94 8.35
C GLU A 101 -32.32 1.02 9.70
#